data_AF-C7ML70-F1
#
_entry.id   AF-C7ML70-F1
#
_cell.length_a   1.000
_cell.length_b   1.000
_cell.length_c   1.000
_cell.angle_alpha   90.00
_cell.angle_beta   90.00
_cell.angle_gamma   90.00
#
_symmetry.space_group_name_H-M   'P 1'
#
loop_
_entity.id
_entity.type
_entity.pdbx_description
1 polymer ?
#
loop_
_entity_poly.entity_id
_entity_poly.type
_entity_poly.pdbx_seq_one_letter_code
_entity_poly.pdbx_strand_id
1 'polypeptide(L)'
;MSDEMKNTDKQAVDAPEADMQAAKADTDAASSPSLKKRKKGIVIGVIAVVIALAGVGFWEWHETPGFCAAICHNMDQYLDTYSEPGDQPGHDKYGNPVSNTNAMMATLHRTNETTGKSDFRCMTCHHPIIGEQVSEAVGFVSGNYYDPLDERVGDDLTHWWGEPANKFCVNENCHSYLRDENGDVNYDKLEASTVWMDFNPHSQHHEDIRMDCTDCHKGHRASVQQCTGCHEDVNLPDGWLTKAEGDKVIADEFNTSQVHK
;
A
#
# COMPACT_ATOMS: atom_id res chain seq x y z
N MET A 1 14.17 98.52 -9.61
CA MET A 1 14.94 97.92 -8.50
C MET A 1 15.55 96.66 -9.08
N SER A 2 16.60 96.84 -9.89
CA SER A 2 18.00 96.82 -9.44
C SER A 2 18.50 95.37 -9.62
N ASP A 3 19.50 95.03 -10.41
CA ASP A 3 20.55 95.77 -11.11
C ASP A 3 21.11 94.84 -12.22
N GLU A 4 21.68 95.45 -13.27
CA GLU A 4 23.00 95.18 -13.88
C GLU A 4 23.47 93.73 -14.15
N MET A 5 24.28 93.39 -15.15
CA MET A 5 24.89 94.08 -16.29
C MET A 5 25.63 92.99 -17.09
N LYS A 6 25.73 93.21 -18.41
CA LYS A 6 26.90 93.02 -19.29
C LYS A 6 27.51 91.61 -19.43
N ASN A 7 27.42 91.01 -20.61
CA ASN A 7 28.24 91.32 -21.82
C ASN A 7 29.66 90.77 -21.70
N THR A 8 30.02 89.81 -22.56
CA THR A 8 31.03 90.06 -23.61
C THR A 8 31.09 88.94 -24.63
N ASP A 9 30.97 89.36 -25.88
CA ASP A 9 31.47 88.75 -27.11
C ASP A 9 32.85 88.09 -26.99
N LYS A 10 33.07 87.04 -27.80
CA LYS A 10 34.14 87.04 -28.83
C LYS A 10 34.03 85.84 -29.81
N GLN A 11 33.75 86.18 -31.07
CA GLN A 11 34.39 85.74 -32.32
C GLN A 11 35.68 84.90 -32.17
N ALA A 12 36.12 84.05 -33.10
CA ALA A 12 35.65 83.55 -34.40
C ALA A 12 36.73 82.53 -34.88
N VAL A 13 36.43 81.86 -36.00
CA VAL A 13 37.35 81.29 -37.02
C VAL A 13 38.40 80.24 -36.59
N ASP A 14 38.28 79.01 -37.11
CA ASP A 14 38.98 78.59 -38.34
C ASP A 14 38.74 77.08 -38.60
N ALA A 15 38.43 76.75 -39.86
CA ALA A 15 38.64 75.44 -40.48
C ALA A 15 39.92 75.59 -41.33
N PRO A 16 40.71 74.55 -41.69
CA PRO A 16 40.18 73.33 -42.31
C PRO A 16 41.05 72.05 -42.16
N GLU A 17 40.65 71.05 -42.96
CA GLU A 17 41.46 70.00 -43.59
C GLU A 17 41.60 68.62 -42.93
N ALA A 18 41.44 67.66 -43.83
CA ALA A 18 41.33 66.23 -43.64
C ALA A 18 42.67 65.58 -43.33
N ASP A 19 42.66 64.50 -42.54
CA ASP A 19 43.16 63.23 -43.07
C ASP A 19 42.64 62.03 -42.26
N MET A 20 42.52 60.91 -42.96
CA MET A 20 41.85 59.69 -42.56
C MET A 20 42.87 58.69 -41.97
N GLN A 21 42.72 58.26 -40.71
CA GLN A 21 42.86 56.84 -40.30
C GLN A 21 42.69 56.58 -38.78
N ALA A 22 41.71 55.71 -38.52
CA ALA A 22 41.66 54.64 -37.51
C ALA A 22 42.23 54.89 -36.09
N ALA A 23 41.33 55.09 -35.11
CA ALA A 23 41.34 54.36 -33.83
C ALA A 23 40.07 54.62 -32.98
N LYS A 24 39.44 53.53 -32.54
CA LYS A 24 38.68 53.30 -31.28
C LYS A 24 37.41 54.12 -30.92
N ALA A 25 36.35 53.34 -30.63
CA ALA A 25 35.33 53.49 -29.56
C ALA A 25 34.45 54.76 -29.58
N ASP A 26 33.14 54.75 -29.33
CA ASP A 26 32.26 53.92 -28.51
C ASP A 26 30.90 53.73 -29.22
N THR A 27 30.32 52.54 -29.32
CA THR A 27 29.47 51.84 -28.33
C THR A 27 28.17 52.58 -27.98
N ASP A 28 27.13 52.41 -28.80
CA ASP A 28 25.73 52.41 -28.33
C ASP A 28 25.19 50.97 -28.44
N ALA A 29 25.33 50.22 -27.35
CA ALA A 29 24.77 48.89 -27.20
C ALA A 29 23.33 49.01 -26.66
N ALA A 30 22.35 48.75 -27.53
CA ALA A 30 20.99 48.43 -27.14
C ALA A 30 21.00 47.21 -26.19
N SER A 31 20.51 47.40 -24.97
CA SER A 31 20.38 46.34 -23.98
C SER A 31 19.38 45.28 -24.44
N SER A 32 19.87 44.07 -24.71
CA SER A 32 19.03 42.88 -24.89
C SER A 32 18.34 42.48 -23.58
N PRO A 33 17.06 42.05 -23.59
CA PRO A 33 16.40 41.59 -22.38
C PRO A 33 17.10 40.31 -21.89
N SER A 34 17.51 40.29 -20.62
CA SER A 34 18.30 39.20 -20.06
C SER A 34 17.58 37.84 -20.17
N LEU A 35 18.12 36.96 -21.02
CA LEU A 35 17.67 35.57 -21.20
C LEU A 35 17.87 34.68 -19.95
N LYS A 36 18.58 35.18 -18.93
CA LYS A 36 18.93 34.43 -17.71
C LYS A 36 17.73 34.14 -16.79
N LYS A 37 16.70 35.02 -16.74
CA LYS A 37 15.49 34.79 -15.93
C LYS A 37 14.52 33.80 -16.58
N ARG A 38 14.39 33.79 -17.91
CA ARG A 38 13.53 32.82 -18.65
C ARG A 38 14.01 31.38 -18.50
N LYS A 39 15.32 31.12 -18.53
CA LYS A 39 15.87 29.77 -18.36
C LYS A 39 15.61 29.20 -16.96
N LYS A 40 15.69 30.02 -15.90
CA LYS A 40 15.35 29.56 -14.53
C LYS A 40 13.87 29.20 -14.38
N GLY A 41 12.97 30.00 -14.97
CA GLY A 41 11.54 29.67 -14.98
C GLY A 41 11.22 28.39 -15.75
N ILE A 42 11.88 28.17 -16.89
CA ILE A 42 11.76 26.91 -17.65
C ILE A 42 12.29 25.72 -16.85
N VAL A 43 13.46 25.84 -16.21
CA VAL A 43 14.02 24.77 -15.39
C VAL A 43 13.10 24.42 -14.21
N ILE A 44 12.58 25.43 -13.50
CA ILE A 44 11.64 25.20 -12.40
C ILE A 44 10.34 24.55 -12.92
N GLY A 45 9.83 25.01 -14.07
CA GLY A 45 8.65 24.42 -14.70
C GLY A 45 8.88 22.95 -15.09
N VAL A 46 10.04 22.64 -15.67
CA VAL A 46 10.41 21.25 -16.01
C VAL A 46 10.55 20.40 -14.74
N ILE A 47 11.19 20.91 -13.69
CA ILE A 47 11.31 20.19 -12.41
C ILE A 47 9.93 19.91 -11.82
N ALA A 48 9.03 20.90 -11.81
CA ALA A 48 7.68 20.73 -11.30
C ALA A 48 6.89 19.68 -12.10
N VAL A 49 7.01 19.67 -13.43
CA VAL A 49 6.39 18.65 -14.28
C VAL A 49 6.98 17.26 -14.01
N VAL A 50 8.30 17.14 -13.87
CA VAL A 50 8.95 15.85 -13.56
C VAL A 50 8.51 15.32 -12.19
N ILE A 51 8.44 16.18 -11.17
CA ILE A 51 7.94 15.79 -9.84
C ILE A 51 6.48 15.36 -9.92
N ALA A 52 5.63 16.08 -10.67
CA ALA A 52 4.23 15.70 -10.83
C ALA A 52 4.09 14.32 -11.52
N LEU A 53 4.85 14.07 -12.59
CA LEU A 53 4.85 12.79 -13.29
C LEU A 53 5.38 11.66 -12.40
N ALA A 54 6.46 11.90 -11.65
CA ALA A 54 7.00 10.95 -10.69
C ALA A 54 6.01 10.66 -9.55
N GLY A 55 5.30 11.68 -9.06
CA GLY A 55 4.27 11.52 -8.02
C GLY A 55 3.10 10.66 -8.50
N VAL A 56 2.62 10.86 -9.73
CA VAL A 56 1.56 10.01 -10.32
C VAL A 56 2.05 8.57 -10.52
N GLY A 57 3.27 8.39 -11.06
CA GLY A 57 3.84 7.05 -11.25
C GLY A 57 4.09 6.33 -9.92
N PHE A 58 4.56 7.05 -8.90
CA PHE A 58 4.73 6.53 -7.56
C PHE A 58 3.39 6.14 -6.92
N TRP A 59 2.36 6.98 -7.09
CA TRP A 59 1.02 6.72 -6.55
C TRP A 59 0.43 5.41 -7.09
N GLU A 60 0.53 5.20 -8.41
CA GLU A 60 0.05 3.95 -9.03
C GLU A 60 0.90 2.75 -8.58
N TRP A 61 2.21 2.93 -8.47
CA TRP A 61 3.12 1.85 -8.08
C TRP A 61 2.94 1.42 -6.62
N HIS A 62 2.63 2.34 -5.71
CA HIS A 62 2.51 2.01 -4.28
C HIS A 62 1.37 1.05 -3.99
N GLU A 63 0.37 0.95 -4.89
CA GLU A 63 -0.78 0.04 -4.76
C GLU A 63 -0.50 -1.35 -5.36
N THR A 64 0.71 -1.59 -5.87
CA THR A 64 1.11 -2.88 -6.45
C THR A 64 1.75 -3.79 -5.40
N PRO A 65 1.56 -5.14 -5.48
CA PRO A 65 2.16 -6.08 -4.54
C PRO A 65 3.70 -5.95 -4.41
N GLY A 66 4.36 -5.61 -5.52
CA GLY A 66 5.82 -5.46 -5.53
C GLY A 66 6.32 -4.26 -4.72
N PHE A 67 5.51 -3.23 -4.49
CA PHE A 67 5.91 -2.09 -3.65
C PHE A 67 6.12 -2.51 -2.19
N CYS A 68 5.22 -3.34 -1.66
CA CYS A 68 5.24 -3.74 -0.26
C CYS A 68 6.57 -4.38 0.13
N ALA A 69 7.03 -5.38 -0.64
CA ALA A 69 8.32 -6.04 -0.43
C ALA A 69 9.52 -5.16 -0.84
N ALA A 70 9.39 -4.32 -1.88
CA ALA A 70 10.49 -3.49 -2.36
C ALA A 70 10.90 -2.38 -1.38
N ILE A 71 9.96 -1.89 -0.55
CA ILE A 71 10.21 -0.81 0.41
C ILE A 71 10.34 -1.33 1.84
N CYS A 72 9.57 -2.35 2.20
CA CYS A 72 9.48 -2.88 3.55
C CYS A 72 9.80 -4.39 3.53
N HIS A 73 11.02 -4.79 3.91
CA HIS A 73 11.43 -6.21 3.88
C HIS A 73 10.58 -7.11 4.78
N ASN A 74 9.95 -6.56 5.82
CA ASN A 74 9.07 -7.32 6.71
C ASN A 74 7.75 -7.76 6.01
N MET A 75 7.56 -7.34 4.75
CA MET A 75 6.47 -7.77 3.86
C MET A 75 6.86 -8.92 2.93
N ASP A 76 8.14 -9.31 2.84
CA ASP A 76 8.62 -10.27 1.82
C ASP A 76 7.83 -11.60 1.88
N GLN A 77 7.73 -12.20 3.06
CA GLN A 77 6.96 -13.42 3.32
C GLN A 77 5.45 -13.32 2.98
N TYR A 78 4.87 -12.11 3.08
CA TYR A 78 3.47 -11.87 2.74
C TYR A 78 3.27 -11.82 1.23
N LEU A 79 4.24 -11.23 0.51
CA LEU A 79 4.26 -11.25 -0.95
C LEU A 79 4.50 -12.66 -1.48
N ASP A 80 5.39 -13.43 -0.84
CA ASP A 80 5.70 -14.81 -1.23
C ASP A 80 4.45 -15.68 -1.13
N THR A 81 3.80 -15.72 0.04
CA THR A 81 2.55 -16.47 0.24
C THR A 81 1.44 -16.04 -0.71
N TYR A 82 1.25 -14.74 -0.93
CA TYR A 82 0.30 -14.25 -1.94
C TYR A 82 0.64 -14.78 -3.34
N SER A 83 1.92 -14.81 -3.71
CA SER A 83 2.41 -15.15 -5.06
C SER A 83 2.50 -16.66 -5.32
N GLU A 84 2.40 -17.50 -4.29
CA GLU A 84 2.36 -18.96 -4.43
C GLU A 84 1.33 -19.39 -5.50
N PRO A 85 1.60 -20.44 -6.30
CA PRO A 85 0.58 -21.02 -7.17
C PRO A 85 -0.49 -21.70 -6.31
N GLY A 86 -1.76 -21.55 -6.70
CA GLY A 86 -2.87 -22.25 -6.04
C GLY A 86 -2.86 -23.75 -6.35
N ASP A 87 -3.52 -24.53 -5.49
CA ASP A 87 -3.73 -25.97 -5.63
C ASP A 87 -2.44 -26.82 -5.73
N GLN A 88 -1.40 -26.45 -4.97
CA GLN A 88 -0.12 -27.15 -4.92
C GLN A 88 0.47 -27.08 -3.50
N PRO A 89 1.46 -27.94 -3.16
CA PRO A 89 2.26 -27.74 -1.97
C PRO A 89 3.05 -26.42 -2.03
N GLY A 90 3.20 -25.75 -0.90
CA GLY A 90 3.94 -24.49 -0.77
C GLY A 90 4.34 -24.23 0.69
N HIS A 91 4.57 -22.96 1.03
CA HIS A 91 4.91 -22.56 2.39
C HIS A 91 4.04 -21.41 2.90
N ASP A 92 3.82 -21.36 4.21
CA ASP A 92 3.21 -20.20 4.86
C ASP A 92 4.23 -19.08 5.12
N LYS A 93 3.76 -17.95 5.66
CA LYS A 93 4.62 -16.79 5.96
C LYS A 93 5.73 -17.10 6.96
N TYR A 94 5.58 -18.18 7.71
CA TYR A 94 6.54 -18.63 8.70
C TYR A 94 7.54 -19.66 8.11
N GLY A 95 7.38 -20.03 6.84
CA GLY A 95 8.18 -21.04 6.17
C GLY A 95 7.74 -22.49 6.44
N ASN A 96 6.65 -22.70 7.18
CA ASN A 96 6.12 -24.04 7.42
C ASN A 96 5.50 -24.59 6.13
N PRO A 97 5.64 -25.90 5.87
CA PRO A 97 5.05 -26.51 4.68
C PRO A 97 3.52 -26.49 4.77
N VAL A 98 2.87 -26.11 3.68
CA VAL A 98 1.43 -26.20 3.48
C VAL A 98 1.18 -27.19 2.35
N SER A 99 0.40 -28.25 2.60
CA SER A 99 0.21 -29.31 1.59
C SER A 99 -0.63 -28.86 0.39
N ASN A 100 -1.52 -27.87 0.58
CA ASN A 100 -2.26 -27.20 -0.48
C ASN A 100 -2.38 -25.70 -0.17
N THR A 101 -1.75 -24.87 -0.99
CA THR A 101 -1.73 -23.41 -0.89
C THR A 101 -3.11 -22.74 -0.95
N ASN A 102 -4.14 -23.43 -1.46
CA ASN A 102 -5.54 -22.93 -1.39
C ASN A 102 -6.05 -22.81 0.06
N ALA A 103 -5.37 -23.43 1.03
CA ALA A 103 -5.65 -23.24 2.45
C ALA A 103 -5.22 -21.86 2.98
N MET A 104 -4.45 -21.08 2.21
CA MET A 104 -4.07 -19.70 2.54
C MET A 104 -4.95 -18.72 1.77
N MET A 105 -5.66 -17.84 2.49
CA MET A 105 -6.60 -16.93 1.84
C MET A 105 -5.90 -15.93 0.90
N ALA A 106 -4.68 -15.49 1.20
CA ALA A 106 -3.92 -14.59 0.34
C ALA A 106 -3.64 -15.23 -1.03
N THR A 107 -3.21 -16.49 -1.06
CA THR A 107 -3.00 -17.23 -2.31
C THR A 107 -4.31 -17.46 -3.04
N LEU A 108 -5.34 -17.93 -2.33
CA LEU A 108 -6.62 -18.27 -2.92
C LEU A 108 -7.31 -17.05 -3.54
N HIS A 109 -7.21 -15.88 -2.92
CA HIS A 109 -7.81 -14.64 -3.41
C HIS A 109 -6.99 -13.97 -4.53
N ARG A 110 -5.75 -14.39 -4.80
CA ARG A 110 -4.96 -13.85 -5.92
C ARG A 110 -5.48 -14.30 -7.29
N THR A 111 -5.86 -15.58 -7.40
CA THR A 111 -5.99 -16.25 -8.71
C THR A 111 -7.38 -16.79 -9.01
N ASN A 112 -8.29 -16.81 -8.04
CA ASN A 112 -9.56 -17.50 -8.25
C ASN A 112 -10.50 -16.71 -9.20
N GLU A 113 -11.21 -17.46 -10.05
CA GLU A 113 -12.36 -16.96 -10.82
C GLU A 113 -13.54 -16.57 -9.90
N THR A 114 -13.43 -16.84 -8.60
CA THR A 114 -14.45 -16.64 -7.56
C THR A 114 -14.55 -15.19 -7.09
N THR A 115 -13.50 -14.37 -7.25
CA THR A 115 -13.48 -12.97 -6.82
C THR A 115 -14.28 -12.04 -7.73
N GLY A 116 -14.67 -12.48 -8.94
CA GLY A 116 -15.39 -11.66 -9.91
C GLY A 116 -14.62 -10.41 -10.38
N LYS A 117 -13.36 -10.25 -9.97
CA LYS A 117 -12.48 -9.11 -10.27
C LYS A 117 -11.20 -9.63 -10.91
N SER A 118 -10.78 -9.00 -12.00
CA SER A 118 -9.60 -9.43 -12.78
C SER A 118 -8.26 -9.05 -12.17
N ASP A 119 -8.26 -8.32 -11.04
CA ASP A 119 -7.05 -7.81 -10.39
C ASP A 119 -7.28 -7.68 -8.88
N PHE A 120 -6.94 -8.74 -8.15
CA PHE A 120 -7.04 -8.78 -6.69
C PHE A 120 -5.63 -8.65 -6.13
N ARG A 121 -5.36 -7.59 -5.36
CA ARG A 121 -4.02 -7.23 -4.84
C ARG A 121 -4.03 -7.16 -3.32
N CYS A 122 -2.87 -6.93 -2.70
CA CYS A 122 -2.73 -6.75 -1.26
C CYS A 122 -3.77 -5.76 -0.70
N MET A 123 -3.88 -4.59 -1.33
CA MET A 123 -4.77 -3.51 -0.89
C MET A 123 -6.26 -3.76 -1.18
N THR A 124 -6.61 -4.85 -1.86
CA THR A 124 -8.00 -5.27 -2.03
C THR A 124 -8.57 -5.84 -0.72
N CYS A 125 -7.72 -6.50 0.09
CA CYS A 125 -8.06 -6.90 1.46
C CYS A 125 -7.58 -5.86 2.49
N HIS A 126 -6.32 -5.41 2.38
CA HIS A 126 -5.72 -4.44 3.29
C HIS A 126 -6.09 -3.02 2.85
N HIS A 127 -7.29 -2.56 3.21
CA HIS A 127 -7.74 -1.22 2.82
C HIS A 127 -6.75 -0.14 3.29
N PRO A 128 -6.24 0.73 2.39
CA PRO A 128 -5.27 1.76 2.73
C PRO A 128 -5.91 2.86 3.59
N ILE A 129 -5.79 2.79 4.91
CA ILE A 129 -6.14 3.90 5.80
C ILE A 129 -4.88 4.71 6.12
N ILE A 130 -4.94 6.03 5.93
CA ILE A 130 -3.76 6.92 6.11
C ILE A 130 -3.20 6.81 7.53
N GLY A 131 -4.07 6.72 8.55
CA GLY A 131 -3.65 6.57 9.95
C GLY A 131 -2.83 5.30 10.18
N GLU A 132 -3.26 4.19 9.59
CA GLU A 132 -2.56 2.90 9.63
C GLU A 132 -1.21 3.00 8.92
N GLN A 133 -1.19 3.50 7.68
CA GLN A 133 0.05 3.65 6.90
C GLN A 133 1.11 4.51 7.60
N VAL A 134 0.69 5.58 8.28
CA VAL A 134 1.60 6.41 9.08
C VAL A 134 2.14 5.62 10.27
N SER A 135 1.29 4.85 10.97
CA SER A 135 1.70 4.00 12.08
C SER A 135 2.69 2.92 11.65
N GLU A 136 2.43 2.26 10.52
CA GLU A 136 3.31 1.25 9.92
C GLU A 136 4.66 1.85 9.51
N ALA A 137 4.67 3.00 8.84
CA ALA A 137 5.90 3.68 8.46
C ALA A 137 6.75 4.07 9.67
N VAL A 138 6.13 4.56 10.74
CA VAL A 138 6.83 4.88 12.01
C VAL A 138 7.36 3.59 12.66
N GLY A 139 6.57 2.54 12.73
CA GLY A 139 6.99 1.23 13.26
C GLY A 139 8.20 0.69 12.49
N PHE A 140 8.14 0.70 11.17
CA PHE A 140 9.22 0.23 10.30
C PHE A 140 10.51 1.05 10.46
N VAL A 141 10.44 2.39 10.35
CA VAL A 141 11.62 3.26 10.45
C VAL A 141 12.25 3.22 11.84
N SER A 142 11.45 3.05 12.89
CA SER A 142 11.94 2.90 14.26
C SER A 142 12.49 1.51 14.58
N GLY A 143 12.23 0.51 13.72
CA GLY A 143 12.55 -0.89 14.00
C GLY A 143 11.63 -1.55 15.03
N ASN A 144 10.55 -0.87 15.45
CA ASN A 144 9.63 -1.38 16.46
C ASN A 144 8.53 -2.25 15.83
N TYR A 145 8.93 -3.39 15.28
CA TYR A 145 8.02 -4.39 14.71
C TYR A 145 8.60 -5.80 14.91
N TYR A 146 7.74 -6.81 14.76
CA TYR A 146 8.17 -8.20 14.70
C TYR A 146 8.39 -8.63 13.24
N ASP A 147 9.38 -9.47 13.00
CA ASP A 147 9.59 -10.10 11.70
C ASP A 147 9.76 -11.62 11.90
N PRO A 148 8.79 -12.44 11.49
CA PRO A 148 7.49 -12.10 10.91
C PRO A 148 6.60 -11.19 11.77
N LEU A 149 5.75 -10.38 11.13
CA LEU A 149 4.66 -9.71 11.87
C LEU A 149 3.69 -10.73 12.47
N ASP A 150 3.16 -10.40 13.65
CA ASP A 150 2.12 -11.18 14.31
C ASP A 150 0.90 -11.38 13.41
N GLU A 151 0.29 -12.57 13.47
CA GLU A 151 -1.00 -12.79 12.83
C GLU A 151 -2.07 -11.90 13.49
N ARG A 152 -2.75 -11.10 12.67
CA ARG A 152 -3.84 -10.23 13.09
C ARG A 152 -5.16 -10.98 13.11
N VAL A 153 -5.95 -10.73 14.14
CA VAL A 153 -7.36 -11.15 14.18
C VAL A 153 -8.25 -10.13 13.47
N GLY A 154 -9.51 -10.46 13.18
CA GLY A 154 -10.40 -9.58 12.43
C GLY A 154 -10.55 -8.17 13.02
N ASP A 155 -10.63 -8.05 14.34
CA ASP A 155 -10.70 -6.74 15.01
C ASP A 155 -9.44 -5.89 14.79
N ASP A 156 -8.25 -6.52 14.77
CA ASP A 156 -7.00 -5.81 14.47
C ASP A 156 -7.00 -5.30 13.02
N LEU A 157 -7.48 -6.12 12.08
CA LEU A 157 -7.53 -5.81 10.64
C LEU A 157 -8.53 -4.71 10.29
N THR A 158 -9.57 -4.53 11.12
CA THR A 158 -10.63 -3.54 10.92
C THR A 158 -10.56 -2.36 11.90
N HIS A 159 -9.57 -2.37 12.80
CA HIS A 159 -9.38 -1.35 13.84
C HIS A 159 -9.40 0.07 13.27
N TRP A 160 -8.61 0.33 12.24
CA TRP A 160 -8.50 1.64 11.61
C TRP A 160 -9.71 2.02 10.76
N TRP A 161 -10.55 1.05 10.40
CA TRP A 161 -11.77 1.26 9.63
C TRP A 161 -12.91 1.70 10.56
N GLY A 162 -12.82 1.36 11.86
CA GLY A 162 -13.88 1.60 12.83
C GLY A 162 -15.06 0.65 12.64
N GLU A 163 -14.80 -0.54 12.12
CA GLU A 163 -15.78 -1.56 11.74
C GLU A 163 -15.54 -2.86 12.52
N PRO A 164 -16.54 -3.74 12.70
CA PRO A 164 -16.34 -5.04 13.35
C PRO A 164 -15.55 -6.02 12.49
N ALA A 165 -14.87 -6.98 13.13
CA ALA A 165 -14.01 -8.00 12.53
C ALA A 165 -14.48 -8.56 11.17
N ASN A 166 -15.72 -9.05 11.10
CA ASN A 166 -16.22 -9.72 9.90
C ASN A 166 -16.41 -8.79 8.69
N LYS A 167 -16.36 -7.46 8.84
CA LYS A 167 -16.41 -6.50 7.72
C LYS A 167 -15.17 -6.56 6.84
N PHE A 168 -14.07 -7.10 7.37
CA PHE A 168 -12.89 -7.42 6.57
C PHE A 168 -13.27 -8.31 5.37
N CYS A 169 -14.10 -9.32 5.61
CA CYS A 169 -14.52 -10.29 4.59
C CYS A 169 -15.86 -9.92 3.94
N VAL A 170 -16.83 -9.46 4.75
CA VAL A 170 -18.23 -9.24 4.35
C VAL A 170 -18.52 -7.73 4.30
N ASN A 171 -18.43 -7.16 3.11
CA ASN A 171 -18.68 -5.74 2.86
C ASN A 171 -19.31 -5.53 1.47
N GLU A 172 -19.49 -4.28 1.05
CA GLU A 172 -20.13 -3.97 -0.25
C GLU A 172 -19.41 -4.57 -1.46
N ASN A 173 -18.10 -4.79 -1.32
CA ASN A 173 -17.22 -5.26 -2.39
C ASN A 173 -16.85 -6.74 -2.30
N CYS A 174 -16.93 -7.33 -1.11
CA CYS A 174 -16.42 -8.66 -0.79
C CYS A 174 -17.49 -9.47 -0.04
N HIS A 175 -17.75 -10.71 -0.46
CA HIS A 175 -18.81 -11.58 0.07
C HIS A 175 -20.15 -10.87 0.35
N SER A 176 -20.51 -9.90 -0.49
CA SER A 176 -21.66 -9.03 -0.29
C SER A 176 -23.00 -9.78 -0.28
N TYR A 177 -23.05 -10.96 -0.88
CA TYR A 177 -24.21 -11.85 -0.84
C TYR A 177 -24.52 -12.35 0.58
N LEU A 178 -23.54 -12.36 1.49
CA LEU A 178 -23.72 -12.72 2.91
C LEU A 178 -24.25 -11.57 3.76
N ARG A 179 -24.44 -10.37 3.21
CA ARG A 179 -24.85 -9.20 4.00
C ARG A 179 -26.32 -9.25 4.37
N ASP A 180 -26.64 -8.78 5.57
CA ASP A 180 -28.01 -8.40 5.95
C ASP A 180 -28.33 -6.96 5.48
N GLU A 181 -29.47 -6.44 5.92
CA GLU A 181 -29.93 -5.08 5.58
C GLU A 181 -29.09 -3.96 6.23
N ASN A 182 -28.41 -4.24 7.35
CA ASN A 182 -27.50 -3.33 8.02
C ASN A 182 -26.07 -3.42 7.45
N GLY A 183 -25.87 -4.37 6.52
CA GLY A 183 -24.60 -4.63 5.89
C GLY A 183 -23.68 -5.53 6.70
N ASP A 184 -24.16 -6.13 7.79
CA ASP A 184 -23.46 -7.09 8.66
C ASP A 184 -23.62 -8.52 8.13
N VAL A 185 -22.93 -9.48 8.76
CA VAL A 185 -23.06 -10.89 8.38
C VAL A 185 -24.47 -11.39 8.68
N ASN A 186 -25.17 -11.86 7.65
CA ASN A 186 -26.39 -12.63 7.79
C ASN A 186 -26.04 -14.11 7.98
N TYR A 187 -26.29 -14.63 9.18
CA TYR A 187 -25.89 -15.98 9.55
C TYR A 187 -26.75 -17.06 8.88
N ASP A 188 -28.02 -16.78 8.58
CA ASP A 188 -28.86 -17.71 7.82
C ASP A 188 -28.30 -17.89 6.40
N LYS A 189 -27.83 -16.81 5.77
CA LYS A 189 -27.17 -16.87 4.45
C LYS A 189 -25.81 -17.56 4.52
N LEU A 190 -25.05 -17.32 5.58
CA LEU A 190 -23.76 -17.96 5.81
C LEU A 190 -23.93 -19.47 5.96
N GLU A 191 -24.86 -19.91 6.80
CA GLU A 191 -25.22 -21.32 6.96
C GLU A 191 -25.70 -21.94 5.63
N ALA A 192 -26.57 -21.24 4.90
CA ALA A 192 -27.08 -21.71 3.62
C ALA A 192 -25.99 -21.89 2.55
N SER A 193 -24.86 -21.17 2.64
CA SER A 193 -23.76 -21.25 1.68
C SER A 193 -23.02 -22.60 1.69
N THR A 194 -23.17 -23.36 2.77
CA THR A 194 -22.47 -24.63 3.02
C THR A 194 -23.43 -25.74 3.45
N VAL A 195 -24.73 -25.59 3.22
CA VAL A 195 -25.78 -26.58 3.56
C VAL A 195 -25.58 -27.95 2.89
N TRP A 196 -24.79 -28.00 1.82
CA TRP A 196 -24.49 -29.22 1.08
C TRP A 196 -23.37 -30.07 1.70
N MET A 197 -22.67 -29.54 2.71
CA MET A 197 -21.62 -30.27 3.42
C MET A 197 -22.24 -31.20 4.47
N ASP A 198 -21.67 -32.41 4.64
CA ASP A 198 -22.13 -33.37 5.65
C ASP A 198 -22.10 -32.80 7.08
N PHE A 199 -21.06 -32.01 7.38
CA PHE A 199 -20.99 -31.15 8.55
C PHE A 199 -20.89 -29.70 8.07
N ASN A 200 -21.84 -28.87 8.46
CA ASN A 200 -21.85 -27.46 8.09
C ASN A 200 -21.04 -26.64 9.11
N PRO A 201 -19.83 -26.14 8.76
CA PRO A 201 -19.02 -25.36 9.71
C PRO A 201 -19.58 -23.96 9.98
N HIS A 202 -20.57 -23.52 9.20
CA HIS A 202 -21.16 -22.20 9.26
C HIS A 202 -22.52 -22.15 9.97
N SER A 203 -23.09 -23.29 10.35
CA SER A 203 -24.28 -23.33 11.20
C SER A 203 -23.90 -23.10 12.66
N GLN A 204 -24.81 -22.52 13.44
CA GLN A 204 -24.61 -22.33 14.87
C GLN A 204 -24.79 -23.66 15.62
N HIS A 205 -23.67 -24.27 16.05
CA HIS A 205 -23.69 -25.54 16.81
C HIS A 205 -23.70 -25.34 18.33
N HIS A 206 -23.28 -24.17 18.83
CA HIS A 206 -23.18 -23.86 20.25
C HIS A 206 -23.70 -22.45 20.52
N GLU A 207 -24.75 -22.29 21.33
CA GLU A 207 -25.40 -20.99 21.56
C GLU A 207 -24.42 -19.91 22.07
N ASP A 208 -23.43 -20.30 22.87
CA ASP A 208 -22.48 -19.38 23.52
C ASP A 208 -21.17 -19.16 22.76
N ILE A 209 -20.96 -19.82 21.62
CA ILE A 209 -19.72 -19.70 20.85
C ILE A 209 -20.04 -19.07 19.51
N ARG A 210 -19.41 -17.93 19.25
CA ARG A 210 -19.46 -17.25 17.95
C ARG A 210 -18.04 -16.98 17.50
N MET A 211 -17.74 -17.44 16.30
CA MET A 211 -16.43 -17.30 15.70
C MET A 211 -16.50 -16.28 14.58
N ASP A 212 -15.43 -15.51 14.43
CA ASP A 212 -15.22 -14.65 13.27
C ASP A 212 -14.58 -15.44 12.13
N CYS A 213 -14.71 -14.94 10.91
CA CYS A 213 -14.13 -15.59 9.73
C CYS A 213 -12.64 -15.90 9.93
N THR A 214 -11.91 -14.96 10.54
CA THR A 214 -10.46 -15.05 10.78
C THR A 214 -10.05 -16.08 11.83
N ASP A 215 -10.99 -16.62 12.61
CA ASP A 215 -10.66 -17.68 13.58
C ASP A 215 -10.28 -18.97 12.87
N CYS A 216 -10.94 -19.25 11.74
CA CYS A 216 -10.68 -20.42 10.91
C CYS A 216 -9.88 -20.06 9.65
N HIS A 217 -10.32 -19.04 8.90
CA HIS A 217 -9.72 -18.66 7.61
C HIS A 217 -8.50 -17.77 7.81
N LYS A 218 -7.32 -18.29 7.51
CA LYS A 218 -6.05 -17.60 7.75
C LYS A 218 -5.50 -16.98 6.47
N GLY A 219 -5.01 -15.74 6.59
CA GLY A 219 -4.54 -14.94 5.46
C GLY A 219 -3.31 -15.56 4.79
N HIS A 220 -2.21 -15.60 5.53
CA HIS A 220 -0.88 -15.93 5.03
C HIS A 220 -0.29 -17.19 5.64
N ARG A 221 -1.14 -18.05 6.20
CA ARG A 221 -0.79 -19.40 6.63
C ARG A 221 -1.95 -20.34 6.43
N ALA A 222 -1.69 -21.64 6.57
CA ALA A 222 -2.73 -22.64 6.46
C ALA A 222 -3.89 -22.32 7.42
N SER A 223 -5.10 -22.32 6.86
CA SER A 223 -6.33 -22.15 7.60
C SER A 223 -6.53 -23.28 8.61
N VAL A 224 -7.24 -23.00 9.70
CA VAL A 224 -7.36 -23.90 10.84
C VAL A 224 -8.80 -24.35 10.99
N GLN A 225 -9.04 -25.66 11.07
CA GLN A 225 -10.36 -26.19 11.39
C GLN A 225 -10.57 -26.12 12.91
N GLN A 226 -11.09 -24.99 13.39
CA GLN A 226 -11.18 -24.71 14.83
C GLN A 226 -11.96 -25.75 15.64
N CYS A 227 -12.97 -26.36 15.04
CA CYS A 227 -13.80 -27.40 15.65
C CYS A 227 -12.97 -28.61 16.13
N THR A 228 -11.83 -28.88 15.49
CA THR A 228 -10.91 -29.97 15.89
C THR A 228 -10.23 -29.74 17.23
N GLY A 229 -10.38 -28.56 17.84
CA GLY A 229 -9.95 -28.32 19.22
C GLY A 229 -10.78 -29.10 20.27
N CYS A 230 -11.97 -29.58 19.90
CA CYS A 230 -12.83 -30.37 20.79
C CYS A 230 -13.45 -31.60 20.12
N HIS A 231 -13.50 -31.66 18.79
CA HIS A 231 -14.14 -32.73 18.03
C HIS A 231 -13.12 -33.48 17.16
N GLU A 232 -13.05 -34.79 17.30
CA GLU A 232 -12.12 -35.62 16.52
C GLU A 232 -12.68 -35.97 15.12
N ASP A 233 -14.00 -35.98 14.96
CA ASP A 233 -14.70 -36.40 13.74
C ASP A 233 -15.21 -35.21 12.90
N VAL A 234 -14.37 -34.19 12.69
CA VAL A 234 -14.69 -33.07 11.79
C VAL A 234 -13.84 -33.18 10.53
N ASN A 235 -14.47 -33.02 9.37
CA ASN A 235 -13.76 -33.03 8.10
C ASN A 235 -12.70 -31.93 8.08
N LEU A 236 -11.47 -32.30 7.77
CA LEU A 236 -10.36 -31.37 7.61
C LEU A 236 -10.20 -31.06 6.12
N PRO A 237 -10.43 -29.82 5.67
CA PRO A 237 -10.24 -29.47 4.26
C PRO A 237 -8.78 -29.65 3.83
N ASP A 238 -8.56 -29.88 2.53
CA ASP A 238 -7.21 -30.09 2.01
C ASP A 238 -6.31 -28.86 2.27
N GLY A 239 -5.10 -29.10 2.76
CA GLY A 239 -4.14 -28.07 3.17
C GLY A 239 -4.43 -27.37 4.50
N TRP A 240 -5.60 -27.59 5.11
CA TRP A 240 -5.92 -26.99 6.41
C TRP A 240 -5.27 -27.76 7.55
N LEU A 241 -5.09 -27.09 8.68
CA LEU A 241 -4.54 -27.65 9.90
C LEU A 241 -5.65 -27.94 10.91
N THR A 242 -5.43 -28.96 11.73
CA THR A 242 -6.18 -29.09 12.99
C THR A 242 -5.84 -27.93 13.93
N LYS A 243 -6.66 -27.72 14.95
CA LYS A 243 -6.43 -26.70 15.97
C LYS A 243 -5.10 -26.92 16.69
N ALA A 244 -4.79 -28.15 17.06
CA ALA A 244 -3.53 -28.48 17.73
C ALA A 244 -2.31 -28.18 16.85
N GLU A 245 -2.37 -28.49 15.56
CA GLU A 245 -1.30 -28.15 14.60
C GLU A 245 -1.18 -26.65 14.38
N GLY A 246 -2.30 -25.94 14.23
CA GLY A 246 -2.32 -24.48 14.11
C GLY A 246 -1.74 -23.77 15.34
N ASP A 247 -2.08 -24.23 16.55
CA ASP A 247 -1.52 -23.72 17.80
C ASP A 247 -0.02 -23.98 17.89
N LYS A 248 0.42 -25.16 17.42
CA LYS A 248 1.84 -25.51 17.38
C LYS A 248 2.62 -24.57 16.46
N VAL A 249 2.11 -24.27 15.27
CA VAL A 249 2.73 -23.29 14.35
C VAL A 249 2.95 -21.96 15.08
N ILE A 250 1.91 -21.43 15.72
CA ILE A 250 2.00 -20.16 16.44
C ILE A 250 2.96 -20.24 17.63
N ALA A 251 2.94 -21.32 18.40
CA ALA A 251 3.82 -21.51 19.54
C ALA A 251 5.30 -21.65 19.13
N ASP A 252 5.58 -22.36 18.04
CA ASP A 252 6.92 -22.48 17.48
C ASP A 252 7.43 -21.09 17.04
N GLU A 253 6.56 -20.26 16.45
CA GLU A 253 6.93 -18.89 16.05
C GLU A 253 7.11 -17.90 17.20
N PHE A 254 6.32 -18.02 18.26
CA PHE A 254 6.58 -17.22 19.47
C PHE A 254 7.94 -17.53 20.09
N ASN A 255 8.47 -18.75 19.90
CA ASN A 255 9.78 -19.13 20.40
C ASN A 255 10.93 -18.66 19.50
N THR A 256 10.71 -18.52 18.19
CA THR A 256 11.72 -18.01 17.22
C THR A 256 11.75 -16.48 17.17
N SER A 257 10.60 -15.81 17.20
CA SER A 257 10.46 -14.35 17.08
C SER A 257 11.05 -13.56 18.27
N GLN A 258 11.19 -14.18 19.46
CA GLN A 258 11.88 -13.56 20.60
C GLN A 258 13.39 -13.37 20.38
N VAL A 259 13.96 -13.94 19.31
CA VAL A 259 15.38 -13.78 18.94
C VAL A 259 15.59 -12.59 18.00
N HIS A 260 14.54 -12.07 17.36
CA HIS A 260 14.61 -11.11 16.23
C HIS A 260 14.03 -9.71 16.52
N LYS A 261 13.89 -9.32 17.80
CA LYS A 261 13.63 -7.92 18.17
C LYS A 261 14.83 -6.99 17.96
#